data_AF-A0A534Q1Y8-F1
#
_entry.id   AF-A0A534Q1Y8-F1
#
_cell.length_a   1.000
_cell.length_b   1.000
_cell.length_c   1.000
_cell.angle_alpha   90.00
_cell.angle_beta   90.00
_cell.angle_gamma   90.00
#
_symmetry.space_group_name_H-M   'P 1'
#
loop_
_entity.id
_entity.type
_entity.pdbx_description
1 polymer ?
#
loop_
_entity_poly.entity_id
_entity_poly.type
_entity_poly.pdbx_seq_one_letter_code
_entity_poly.pdbx_strand_id
1 'polypeptide(L)'
;MVEPRRAPDRSRSRGAPALSPGLWPLLPSRGRRSGLADRGSPAARGLRRSRLTVSTIITHAVVATALAPLAPRGVSRSRLAFALAVVSVFPDLDVVSFRLGIPYDHPLGHRGLSHSLVFALALAALVARFEFGTVASESGTRWRLFLLLFAAAASHGILDSLTDGGLGVGFLLPFSAQRFFAPIRPLPVSPIGVDSSVLRILRTEALYVWLPALGFMCTALFARRRKDWR
;
A
#
# COMPACT_ATOMS: atom_id res chain seq x y z
N MET A 1 -14.22 9.59 82.18
CA MET A 1 -12.99 10.40 82.29
C MET A 1 -12.43 10.51 80.88
N VAL A 2 -12.43 11.74 80.33
CA VAL A 2 -11.73 12.21 79.11
C VAL A 2 -12.11 11.58 77.74
N GLU A 3 -13.03 12.24 77.03
CA GLU A 3 -12.98 12.46 75.57
C GLU A 3 -11.74 13.35 75.25
N PRO A 4 -11.18 13.48 74.02
CA PRO A 4 -11.99 13.92 72.87
C PRO A 4 -11.43 13.69 71.43
N ARG A 5 -12.19 14.24 70.46
CA ARG A 5 -11.80 14.89 69.18
C ARG A 5 -11.92 14.10 67.86
N ARG A 6 -13.05 14.38 67.21
CA ARG A 6 -13.30 14.45 65.76
C ARG A 6 -12.26 15.30 65.01
N ALA A 7 -12.04 15.01 63.72
CA ALA A 7 -12.27 15.94 62.60
C ALA A 7 -12.10 15.26 61.22
N PRO A 8 -12.71 15.81 60.14
CA PRO A 8 -12.98 15.14 58.87
C PRO A 8 -12.05 15.60 57.72
N ASP A 9 -12.31 15.13 56.49
CA ASP A 9 -12.58 15.99 55.31
C ASP A 9 -11.84 15.63 53.99
N ARG A 10 -12.60 15.78 52.88
CA ARG A 10 -12.25 16.08 51.46
C ARG A 10 -11.15 15.24 50.77
N SER A 11 -11.35 14.69 49.57
CA SER A 11 -11.90 15.37 48.39
C SER A 11 -12.37 14.42 47.29
N ARG A 12 -13.56 14.72 46.76
CA ARG A 12 -13.98 14.39 45.39
C ARG A 12 -13.18 15.22 44.37
N SER A 13 -12.82 14.61 43.24
CA SER A 13 -12.74 15.24 41.91
C SER A 13 -12.88 14.09 40.88
N ARG A 14 -14.03 13.83 40.27
CA ARG A 14 -14.66 14.53 39.12
C ARG A 14 -13.65 15.03 38.08
N GLY A 15 -13.79 14.52 36.85
CA GLY A 15 -13.56 15.29 35.62
C GLY A 15 -12.44 14.79 34.71
N ALA A 16 -12.80 14.08 33.65
CA ALA A 16 -12.00 13.87 32.44
C ALA A 16 -11.77 15.22 31.69
N PRO A 17 -10.88 15.34 30.68
CA PRO A 17 -11.11 14.74 29.37
C PRO A 17 -9.85 14.27 28.59
N ALA A 18 -10.12 13.68 27.43
CA ALA A 18 -9.21 13.25 26.39
C ALA A 18 -8.17 14.31 25.97
N LEU A 19 -6.98 13.84 25.58
CA LEU A 19 -6.04 14.58 24.76
C LEU A 19 -5.71 13.81 23.48
N SER A 20 -5.85 14.56 22.39
CA SER A 20 -5.73 14.23 20.97
C SER A 20 -4.39 13.64 20.53
N PRO A 21 -4.35 13.00 19.34
CA PRO A 21 -3.13 12.49 18.73
C PRO A 21 -2.33 13.63 18.07
N GLY A 22 -1.03 13.66 18.27
CA GLY A 22 -0.15 14.56 17.55
C GLY A 22 1.05 14.97 18.38
N LEU A 23 2.22 14.47 17.96
CA LEU A 23 3.60 14.91 18.20
C LEU A 23 4.48 13.70 18.48
N TRP A 24 5.14 13.23 17.42
CA TRP A 24 6.14 12.16 17.49
C TRP A 24 7.39 12.70 18.22
N PRO A 25 7.92 12.01 19.25
CA PRO A 25 9.15 12.45 19.87
C PRO A 25 10.34 12.11 18.97
N LEU A 26 10.90 13.15 18.35
CA LEU A 26 12.29 13.15 17.91
C LEU A 26 13.16 13.23 19.16
N LEU A 27 13.90 12.18 19.51
CA LEU A 27 15.21 12.20 20.18
C LEU A 27 15.65 10.75 20.54
N PRO A 28 16.91 10.35 20.25
CA PRO A 28 17.45 9.10 20.76
C PRO A 28 17.89 9.28 22.22
N SER A 29 17.40 8.42 23.10
CA SER A 29 17.85 8.29 24.49
C SER A 29 19.30 7.82 24.52
N ARG A 30 20.23 8.71 24.91
CA ARG A 30 21.62 8.36 25.25
C ARG A 30 21.65 7.55 26.54
N GLY A 31 21.65 6.21 26.42
CA GLY A 31 21.94 5.27 27.50
C GLY A 31 23.44 4.96 27.59
N ARG A 32 23.97 4.97 28.81
CA ARG A 32 25.39 4.79 29.19
C ARG A 32 26.06 3.56 28.59
N ARG A 33 27.35 3.73 28.25
CA ARG A 33 28.30 2.64 28.01
C ARG A 33 28.73 2.00 29.33
N SER A 34 28.63 0.68 29.42
CA SER A 34 29.48 -0.16 30.25
C SER A 34 29.77 -1.43 29.46
N GLY A 35 31.06 -1.68 29.21
CA GLY A 35 31.53 -2.78 28.37
C GLY A 35 31.41 -4.13 29.06
N LEU A 36 31.10 -5.14 28.27
CA LEU A 36 31.55 -6.53 28.41
C LEU A 36 31.26 -7.21 27.07
N ALA A 37 32.29 -7.87 26.54
CA ALA A 37 32.22 -8.62 25.30
C ALA A 37 31.24 -9.78 25.47
N ASP A 38 30.21 -9.85 24.62
CA ASP A 38 29.54 -11.12 24.37
C ASP A 38 29.08 -11.24 22.92
N ARG A 39 29.08 -12.49 22.50
CA ARG A 39 29.04 -13.11 21.19
C ARG A 39 27.94 -12.56 20.26
N GLY A 40 28.26 -12.52 18.97
CA GLY A 40 27.48 -11.89 17.91
C GLY A 40 25.98 -12.19 17.96
N SER A 41 25.18 -11.15 18.18
CA SER A 41 23.73 -11.22 18.12
C SER A 41 23.25 -11.48 16.67
N PRO A 42 22.29 -12.40 16.45
CA PRO A 42 21.74 -12.71 15.13
C PRO A 42 20.97 -11.52 14.51
N ALA A 43 20.69 -10.48 15.28
CA ALA A 43 20.01 -9.25 14.85
C ALA A 43 20.79 -8.43 13.82
N ALA A 44 22.11 -8.58 13.73
CA ALA A 44 22.95 -7.85 12.77
C ALA A 44 22.89 -8.42 11.33
N ARG A 45 22.24 -9.57 11.11
CA ARG A 45 22.07 -10.19 9.78
C ARG A 45 20.79 -9.77 9.04
N GLY A 46 20.00 -8.85 9.59
CA GLY A 46 18.77 -8.35 8.97
C GLY A 46 18.96 -7.25 7.92
N LEU A 47 20.20 -6.77 7.73
CA LEU A 47 20.50 -5.60 6.92
C LEU A 47 20.96 -5.97 5.50
N ARG A 48 20.39 -5.26 4.52
CA ARG A 48 20.76 -5.21 3.09
C ARG A 48 20.31 -6.39 2.23
N ARG A 49 19.01 -6.41 1.90
CA ARG A 49 18.59 -6.86 0.58
C ARG A 49 17.27 -6.18 0.24
N SER A 50 17.38 -5.06 -0.46
CA SER A 50 16.29 -4.34 -1.10
C SER A 50 15.51 -5.31 -2.00
N ARG A 51 14.28 -5.63 -1.59
CA ARG A 51 13.39 -6.64 -2.14
C ARG A 51 12.64 -6.09 -3.35
N LEU A 52 13.35 -5.91 -4.46
CA LEU A 52 12.71 -5.67 -5.75
C LEU A 52 12.39 -7.02 -6.40
N THR A 53 11.10 -7.34 -6.45
CA THR A 53 10.55 -8.61 -6.90
C THR A 53 10.04 -8.48 -8.33
N VAL A 54 10.74 -9.07 -9.28
CA VAL A 54 10.37 -9.01 -10.71
C VAL A 54 8.96 -9.59 -10.98
N SER A 55 8.44 -10.47 -10.11
CA SER A 55 7.10 -11.06 -10.24
C SER A 55 5.96 -10.11 -9.89
N THR A 56 6.16 -9.15 -8.99
CA THR A 56 5.09 -8.23 -8.55
C THR A 56 4.75 -7.21 -9.63
N ILE A 57 5.75 -6.62 -10.29
CA ILE A 57 5.55 -5.56 -11.30
C ILE A 57 4.61 -6.01 -12.42
N ILE A 58 4.83 -7.21 -12.96
CA ILE A 58 3.99 -7.77 -14.03
C ILE A 58 2.57 -8.00 -13.51
N THR A 59 2.43 -8.60 -12.33
CA THR A 59 1.13 -8.88 -11.73
C THR A 59 0.31 -7.61 -11.48
N HIS A 60 0.92 -6.56 -10.94
CA HIS A 60 0.26 -5.26 -10.73
C HIS A 60 -0.17 -4.61 -12.05
N ALA A 61 0.67 -4.69 -13.09
CA ALA A 61 0.33 -4.17 -14.41
C ALA A 61 -0.83 -4.95 -15.05
N VAL A 62 -0.81 -6.29 -14.98
CA VAL A 62 -1.88 -7.15 -15.51
C VAL A 62 -3.22 -6.87 -14.83
N VAL A 63 -3.25 -6.78 -13.50
CA VAL A 63 -4.49 -6.49 -12.76
C VAL A 63 -5.03 -5.10 -13.08
N ALA A 64 -4.16 -4.09 -13.13
CA ALA A 64 -4.59 -2.73 -13.42
C ALA A 64 -5.09 -2.58 -14.86
N THR A 65 -4.41 -3.17 -15.83
CA THR A 65 -4.80 -3.10 -17.25
C THR A 65 -6.10 -3.83 -17.55
N ALA A 66 -6.51 -4.80 -16.72
CA ALA A 66 -7.83 -5.43 -16.82
C ALA A 66 -9.00 -4.43 -16.67
N LEU A 67 -8.77 -3.24 -16.12
CA LEU A 67 -9.75 -2.15 -16.03
C LEU A 67 -9.88 -1.34 -17.34
N ALA A 68 -8.95 -1.45 -18.29
CA ALA A 68 -8.95 -0.69 -19.54
C ALA A 68 -10.24 -0.82 -20.40
N PRO A 69 -10.96 -1.96 -20.43
CA PRO A 69 -12.26 -2.06 -21.09
C PRO A 69 -13.33 -1.11 -20.57
N LEU A 70 -13.16 -0.57 -19.36
CA LEU A 70 -14.06 0.41 -18.76
C LEU A 70 -13.80 1.86 -19.19
N ALA A 71 -12.83 2.10 -20.10
CA ALA A 71 -12.47 3.43 -20.57
C ALA A 71 -13.72 4.24 -21.02
N PRO A 72 -13.91 5.48 -20.54
CA PRO A 72 -14.98 6.34 -21.02
C PRO A 72 -14.97 6.54 -22.55
N ARG A 73 -16.10 6.94 -23.13
CA ARG A 73 -16.14 7.30 -24.56
C ARG A 73 -15.24 8.51 -24.82
N GLY A 74 -14.57 8.52 -25.98
CA GLY A 74 -13.58 9.56 -26.33
C GLY A 74 -12.19 9.35 -25.72
N VAL A 75 -12.01 8.43 -24.76
CA VAL A 75 -10.70 8.11 -24.19
C VAL A 75 -10.12 6.87 -24.88
N SER A 76 -8.89 6.98 -25.37
CA SER A 76 -8.17 5.83 -25.94
C SER A 76 -7.92 4.74 -24.90
N ARG A 77 -8.30 3.50 -25.22
CA ARG A 77 -8.13 2.35 -24.32
C ARG A 77 -6.67 2.00 -24.09
N SER A 78 -5.84 2.05 -25.13
CA SER A 78 -4.40 1.76 -25.01
C SER A 78 -3.71 2.81 -24.14
N ARG A 79 -4.08 4.09 -24.32
CA ARG A 79 -3.59 5.18 -23.46
C ARG A 79 -3.98 4.98 -22.00
N LEU A 80 -5.24 4.61 -21.74
CA LEU A 80 -5.69 4.32 -20.38
C LEU A 80 -5.00 3.07 -19.81
N ALA A 81 -4.87 1.98 -20.58
CA ALA A 81 -4.17 0.78 -20.15
C ALA A 81 -2.73 1.08 -19.72
N PHE A 82 -2.01 1.87 -20.52
CA PHE A 82 -0.65 2.31 -20.18
C PHE A 82 -0.62 3.10 -18.87
N ALA A 83 -1.51 4.10 -18.72
CA ALA A 83 -1.58 4.88 -17.49
C ALA A 83 -1.92 4.02 -16.26
N LEU A 84 -2.85 3.06 -16.39
CA LEU A 84 -3.21 2.13 -15.32
C LEU A 84 -2.01 1.25 -14.91
N ALA A 85 -1.25 0.72 -15.88
CA ALA A 85 -0.06 -0.08 -15.61
C ALA A 85 1.04 0.73 -14.90
N VAL A 86 1.29 1.96 -15.35
CA VAL A 86 2.30 2.83 -14.73
C VAL A 86 1.90 3.18 -13.30
N VAL A 87 0.65 3.59 -13.10
CA VAL A 87 0.13 4.00 -11.78
C VAL A 87 0.10 2.84 -10.80
N SER A 88 -0.19 1.61 -11.25
CA SER A 88 -0.18 0.46 -10.35
C SER A 88 1.22 0.09 -9.90
N VAL A 89 2.25 0.24 -10.73
CA VAL A 89 3.64 -0.09 -10.38
C VAL A 89 4.35 1.04 -9.61
N PHE A 90 3.88 2.27 -9.75
CA PHE A 90 4.52 3.46 -9.16
C PHE A 90 4.82 3.39 -7.65
N PRO A 91 3.96 2.82 -6.78
CA PRO A 91 4.23 2.70 -5.34
C PRO A 91 5.57 2.03 -5.00
N ASP A 92 6.00 1.05 -5.79
CA ASP A 92 7.26 0.31 -5.58
C ASP A 92 8.51 1.11 -5.91
N LEU A 93 8.39 2.33 -6.44
CA LEU A 93 9.53 3.24 -6.54
C LEU A 93 10.08 3.63 -5.16
N ASP A 94 9.34 3.36 -4.08
CA ASP A 94 9.77 3.52 -2.70
C ASP A 94 10.99 2.68 -2.31
N VAL A 95 11.37 1.66 -3.09
CA VAL A 95 12.59 0.87 -2.92
C VAL A 95 13.86 1.73 -3.00
N VAL A 96 13.77 2.91 -3.62
CA VAL A 96 14.85 3.91 -3.62
C VAL A 96 15.15 4.40 -2.19
N SER A 97 14.17 4.38 -1.29
CA SER A 97 14.34 4.73 0.13
C SER A 97 15.46 3.94 0.81
N PHE A 98 15.67 2.68 0.41
CA PHE A 98 16.76 1.84 0.93
C PHE A 98 18.14 2.38 0.55
N ARG A 99 18.28 3.00 -0.64
CA ARG A 99 19.53 3.66 -1.05
C ARG A 99 19.79 4.93 -0.25
N LEU A 100 18.73 5.55 0.27
CA LEU A 100 18.78 6.71 1.16
C LEU A 100 18.99 6.31 2.64
N GLY A 101 19.14 5.02 2.94
CA GLY A 101 19.33 4.53 4.31
C GLY A 101 18.06 4.45 5.16
N ILE A 102 16.87 4.61 4.55
CA ILE A 102 15.59 4.48 5.23
C ILE A 102 15.28 2.98 5.44
N PRO A 103 14.98 2.53 6.67
CA PRO A 103 14.72 1.12 6.93
C PRO A 103 13.30 0.71 6.49
N TYR A 104 13.06 -0.59 6.33
CA TYR A 104 11.81 -1.13 5.76
C TYR A 104 10.58 -0.84 6.63
N ASP A 105 10.73 -0.88 7.95
CA ASP A 105 9.66 -0.61 8.91
C ASP A 105 9.25 0.86 9.00
N HIS A 106 10.11 1.78 8.53
CA HIS A 106 9.84 3.20 8.52
C HIS A 106 8.59 3.54 7.67
N PRO A 107 7.82 4.61 8.01
CA PRO A 107 6.68 5.04 7.21
C PRO A 107 7.01 5.38 5.74
N LEU A 108 8.23 5.83 5.47
CA LEU A 108 8.76 6.07 4.11
C LEU A 108 9.54 4.87 3.54
N GLY A 109 9.65 3.79 4.31
CA GLY A 109 10.20 2.52 3.82
C GLY A 109 9.19 1.80 2.93
N HIS A 110 9.63 0.69 2.34
CA HIS A 110 8.81 -0.10 1.43
C HIS A 110 7.47 -0.54 2.06
N ARG A 111 6.41 -0.62 1.25
CA ARG A 111 5.01 -0.88 1.68
C ARG A 111 4.42 0.16 2.64
N GLY A 112 5.10 1.30 2.78
CA GLY A 112 4.74 2.41 3.66
C GLY A 112 3.76 3.38 3.02
N LEU A 113 4.07 4.67 3.10
CA LEU A 113 3.20 5.76 2.64
C LEU A 113 2.84 5.64 1.16
N SER A 114 3.76 5.20 0.31
CA SER A 114 3.57 4.90 -1.11
C SER A 114 2.44 3.90 -1.38
N HIS A 115 2.15 2.98 -0.44
CA HIS A 115 1.11 1.96 -0.57
C HIS A 115 -0.18 2.33 0.17
N SER A 116 -0.25 3.55 0.74
CA SER A 116 -1.43 4.04 1.44
C SER A 116 -2.56 4.42 0.48
N LEU A 117 -3.80 4.42 0.99
CA LEU A 117 -4.94 4.92 0.23
C LEU A 117 -4.84 6.42 -0.06
N VAL A 118 -4.21 7.20 0.84
CA VAL A 118 -3.97 8.63 0.63
C VAL A 118 -3.03 8.87 -0.55
N PHE A 119 -1.95 8.10 -0.64
CA PHE A 119 -1.05 8.16 -1.78
C PHE A 119 -1.73 7.75 -3.08
N ALA A 120 -2.53 6.66 -3.05
CA ALA A 120 -3.31 6.24 -4.20
C ALA A 120 -4.29 7.33 -4.68
N LEU A 121 -4.99 8.01 -3.76
CA LEU A 121 -5.87 9.14 -4.07
C LEU A 121 -5.09 10.29 -4.74
N ALA A 122 -3.96 10.69 -4.14
CA ALA A 122 -3.14 11.78 -4.66
C ALA A 122 -2.58 11.45 -6.04
N LEU A 123 -1.99 10.27 -6.22
CA LEU A 123 -1.43 9.82 -7.49
C LEU A 123 -2.52 9.75 -8.59
N ALA A 124 -3.68 9.18 -8.28
CA ALA A 124 -4.81 9.11 -9.21
C ALA A 124 -5.31 10.50 -9.61
N ALA A 125 -5.43 11.43 -8.66
CA ALA A 125 -5.84 12.80 -8.95
C ALA A 125 -4.83 13.53 -9.86
N LEU A 126 -3.53 13.40 -9.57
CA LEU A 126 -2.46 13.98 -10.39
C LEU A 126 -2.50 13.43 -11.81
N VAL A 127 -2.52 12.11 -11.97
CA VAL A 127 -2.52 11.47 -13.29
C VAL A 127 -3.81 11.79 -14.05
N ALA A 128 -4.98 11.74 -13.41
CA ALA A 128 -6.24 12.14 -14.04
C ALA A 128 -6.19 13.59 -14.54
N ARG A 129 -5.61 14.51 -13.75
CA ARG A 129 -5.52 15.93 -14.08
C ARG A 129 -4.53 16.23 -15.21
N PHE A 130 -3.34 15.62 -15.17
CA PHE A 130 -2.26 15.94 -16.11
C PHE A 130 -2.33 15.10 -17.39
N GLU A 131 -2.61 13.80 -17.29
CA GLU A 131 -2.66 12.93 -18.47
C GLU A 131 -3.97 13.04 -19.25
N PHE A 132 -5.09 13.22 -18.54
CA PHE A 132 -6.41 13.18 -19.17
C PHE A 132 -7.18 14.49 -19.08
N GLY A 133 -6.64 15.54 -18.44
CA GLY A 133 -7.35 16.80 -18.24
C GLY A 133 -7.80 17.50 -19.52
N THR A 134 -7.04 17.33 -20.62
CA THR A 134 -7.34 17.91 -21.94
C THR A 134 -8.32 17.07 -22.76
N VAL A 135 -8.39 15.75 -22.50
CA VAL A 135 -9.24 14.80 -23.25
C VAL A 135 -10.58 14.60 -22.55
N ALA A 136 -10.62 14.73 -21.23
CA ALA A 136 -11.82 14.62 -20.42
C ALA A 136 -12.38 16.01 -20.13
N SER A 137 -13.08 16.63 -21.08
CA SER A 137 -13.72 17.95 -20.86
C SER A 137 -14.88 17.87 -19.87
N GLU A 138 -15.65 16.77 -19.93
CA GLU A 138 -16.80 16.52 -19.07
C GLU A 138 -16.40 16.04 -17.67
N SER A 139 -17.02 16.63 -16.64
CA SER A 139 -16.80 16.26 -15.23
C SER A 139 -17.05 14.77 -14.96
N GLY A 140 -18.06 14.17 -15.60
CA GLY A 140 -18.36 12.74 -15.45
C GLY A 140 -17.24 11.84 -15.99
N THR A 141 -16.60 12.23 -17.09
CA THR A 141 -15.46 11.49 -17.67
C THR A 141 -14.22 11.62 -16.79
N ARG A 142 -13.93 12.81 -16.27
CA ARG A 142 -12.83 13.04 -15.33
C ARG A 142 -12.98 12.18 -14.07
N TRP A 143 -14.17 12.15 -13.49
CA TRP A 143 -14.45 11.37 -12.29
C TRP A 143 -14.28 9.88 -12.53
N ARG A 144 -14.77 9.34 -13.65
CA ARG A 144 -14.57 7.93 -14.01
C ARG A 144 -13.09 7.58 -14.18
N LEU A 145 -12.31 8.43 -14.84
CA LEU A 145 -10.88 8.20 -14.99
C LEU A 145 -10.14 8.22 -13.65
N PHE A 146 -10.46 9.19 -12.79
CA PHE A 146 -9.96 9.24 -11.42
C PHE A 146 -10.24 7.94 -10.67
N LEU A 147 -11.48 7.44 -10.71
CA LEU A 147 -11.85 6.19 -10.03
C LEU A 147 -11.10 4.98 -10.57
N LEU A 148 -10.91 4.87 -11.89
CA LEU A 148 -10.16 3.77 -12.50
C LEU A 148 -8.68 3.82 -12.10
N LEU A 149 -8.07 5.02 -12.12
CA LEU A 149 -6.68 5.23 -11.72
C LEU A 149 -6.49 4.99 -10.22
N PHE A 150 -7.44 5.42 -9.39
CA PHE A 150 -7.43 5.15 -7.95
C PHE A 150 -7.53 3.65 -7.67
N ALA A 151 -8.45 2.96 -8.34
CA ALA A 151 -8.58 1.51 -8.22
C ALA A 151 -7.28 0.80 -8.62
N ALA A 152 -6.62 1.23 -9.69
CA ALA A 152 -5.32 0.70 -10.11
C ALA A 152 -4.23 0.93 -9.05
N ALA A 153 -4.07 2.16 -8.55
CA ALA A 153 -3.08 2.48 -7.52
C ALA A 153 -3.34 1.71 -6.21
N ALA A 154 -4.60 1.68 -5.75
CA ALA A 154 -4.98 0.98 -4.52
C ALA A 154 -4.83 -0.54 -4.66
N SER A 155 -5.04 -1.10 -5.86
CA SER A 155 -4.86 -2.53 -6.11
C SER A 155 -3.45 -3.01 -5.82
N HIS A 156 -2.44 -2.13 -5.93
CA HIS A 156 -1.05 -2.46 -5.60
C HIS A 156 -0.91 -2.90 -4.14
N GLY A 157 -1.29 -2.02 -3.20
CA GLY A 157 -1.28 -2.33 -1.77
C GLY A 157 -2.19 -3.50 -1.42
N ILE A 158 -3.33 -3.65 -2.07
CA ILE A 158 -4.24 -4.79 -1.86
C ILE A 158 -3.54 -6.11 -2.22
N LEU A 159 -2.94 -6.19 -3.40
CA LEU A 159 -2.20 -7.37 -3.86
C LEU A 159 -1.00 -7.66 -2.95
N ASP A 160 -0.29 -6.63 -2.51
CA ASP A 160 0.82 -6.79 -1.58
C ASP A 160 0.38 -7.32 -0.21
N SER A 161 -0.82 -6.96 0.24
CA SER A 161 -1.39 -7.51 1.49
C SER A 161 -1.78 -8.99 1.38
N LEU A 162 -1.96 -9.52 0.16
CA LEU A 162 -2.21 -10.94 -0.12
C LEU A 162 -0.92 -11.79 -0.14
N THR A 163 0.24 -11.17 0.02
CA THR A 163 1.52 -11.89 0.08
C THR A 163 1.77 -12.49 1.46
N ASP A 164 2.42 -13.65 1.52
CA ASP A 164 2.72 -14.37 2.76
C ASP A 164 3.99 -13.90 3.50
N GLY A 165 4.64 -12.82 3.04
CA GLY A 165 5.85 -12.27 3.65
C GLY A 165 5.94 -10.74 3.66
N GLY A 166 6.97 -10.21 4.33
CA GLY A 166 7.19 -8.76 4.49
C GLY A 166 6.58 -8.19 5.78
N LEU A 167 6.43 -6.86 5.85
CA LEU A 167 5.90 -6.15 7.04
C LEU A 167 4.40 -5.80 6.95
N GLY A 168 3.68 -6.28 5.94
CA GLY A 168 2.31 -5.87 5.64
C GLY A 168 2.26 -4.45 5.04
N VAL A 169 1.05 -3.97 4.73
CA VAL A 169 0.84 -2.71 3.99
C VAL A 169 0.29 -1.61 4.89
N GLY A 170 0.88 -0.43 4.82
CA GLY A 170 0.43 0.75 5.58
C GLY A 170 -0.74 1.50 4.94
N PHE A 171 -1.90 0.85 4.76
CA PHE A 171 -3.06 1.45 4.05
C PHE A 171 -3.51 2.80 4.63
N LEU A 172 -3.40 2.96 5.95
CA LEU A 172 -3.92 4.10 6.69
C LEU A 172 -2.85 5.15 7.01
N LEU A 173 -1.63 5.03 6.49
CA LEU A 173 -0.62 6.08 6.60
C LEU A 173 -1.12 7.36 5.89
N PRO A 174 -0.86 8.56 6.46
CA PRO A 174 -0.07 8.84 7.66
C PRO A 174 -0.88 8.83 8.98
N PHE A 175 -2.16 8.48 8.96
CA PHE A 175 -3.05 8.55 10.12
C PHE A 175 -2.83 7.43 11.14
N SER A 176 -2.41 6.25 10.68
CA SER A 176 -2.03 5.12 11.53
C SER A 176 -0.79 4.43 11.00
N ALA A 177 0.09 4.00 11.92
CA ALA A 177 1.28 3.24 11.61
C ALA A 177 1.01 1.72 11.44
N GLN A 178 -0.24 1.28 11.63
CA GLN A 178 -0.62 -0.12 11.50
C GLN A 178 -0.37 -0.63 10.08
N ARG A 179 0.23 -1.82 10.01
CA ARG A 179 0.43 -2.56 8.76
C ARG A 179 -0.58 -3.70 8.68
N PHE A 180 -1.16 -3.88 7.51
CA PHE A 180 -2.25 -4.83 7.29
C PHE A 180 -1.81 -5.92 6.33
N PHE A 181 -2.21 -7.15 6.67
CA PHE A 181 -2.24 -8.27 5.75
C PHE A 181 -3.70 -8.65 5.50
N ALA A 182 -3.97 -9.21 4.33
CA ALA A 182 -5.23 -9.86 4.09
C ALA A 182 -5.38 -11.12 4.97
N PRO A 183 -6.61 -11.51 5.35
CA PRO A 183 -6.85 -12.73 6.14
C PRO A 183 -6.35 -14.00 5.46
N ILE A 184 -6.38 -14.03 4.12
CA ILE A 184 -5.88 -15.13 3.29
C ILE A 184 -4.72 -14.60 2.45
N ARG A 185 -3.60 -15.32 2.43
CA ARG A 185 -2.37 -14.90 1.76
C ARG A 185 -1.89 -15.99 0.79
N PRO A 186 -2.56 -16.13 -0.37
CA PRO A 186 -2.25 -17.21 -1.30
C PRO A 186 -0.97 -16.94 -2.10
N LEU A 187 -0.46 -15.71 -2.10
CA LEU A 187 0.66 -15.30 -2.94
C LEU A 187 1.99 -15.48 -2.19
N PRO A 188 2.90 -16.34 -2.67
CA PRO A 188 4.20 -16.47 -2.06
C PRO A 188 4.99 -15.18 -2.25
N VAL A 189 5.66 -14.71 -1.20
CA VAL A 189 6.61 -13.61 -1.33
C VAL A 189 7.76 -14.05 -2.23
N SER A 190 8.05 -13.25 -3.26
CA SER A 190 9.12 -13.56 -4.19
C SER A 190 10.49 -13.28 -3.53
N PRO A 191 11.38 -14.28 -3.42
CA PRO A 191 12.74 -14.05 -2.95
C PRO A 191 13.51 -13.23 -4.01
N ILE A 192 14.50 -12.46 -3.56
CA ILE A 192 15.37 -11.72 -4.48
C ILE A 192 16.26 -12.72 -5.22
N GLY A 193 15.98 -12.93 -6.51
CA GLY A 193 16.77 -13.78 -7.40
C GLY A 193 15.90 -14.67 -8.29
N VAL A 194 16.43 -15.08 -9.45
CA VAL A 194 15.79 -16.11 -10.27
C VAL A 194 16.30 -17.46 -9.79
N ASP A 195 15.51 -18.16 -8.97
CA ASP A 195 15.78 -19.53 -8.58
C ASP A 195 14.66 -20.47 -9.08
N SER A 196 14.75 -21.75 -8.72
CA SER A 196 13.77 -22.78 -9.11
C SER A 196 12.35 -22.52 -8.58
N SER A 197 12.16 -21.53 -7.69
CA SER A 197 10.84 -21.16 -7.16
C SER A 197 10.06 -20.17 -8.03
N VAL A 198 10.71 -19.50 -8.99
CA VAL A 198 10.06 -18.48 -9.85
C VAL A 198 8.87 -19.05 -10.62
N LEU A 199 9.01 -20.24 -11.22
CA LEU A 199 7.91 -20.87 -11.95
C LEU A 199 6.71 -21.19 -11.05
N ARG A 200 6.97 -21.59 -9.80
CA ARG A 200 5.91 -21.84 -8.81
C ARG A 200 5.19 -20.55 -8.44
N ILE A 201 5.93 -19.47 -8.21
CA ILE A 201 5.38 -18.14 -7.90
C ILE A 201 4.52 -17.64 -9.06
N LEU A 202 5.06 -17.64 -10.29
CA LEU A 202 4.33 -17.23 -11.48
C LEU A 202 3.07 -18.07 -11.72
N ARG A 203 3.13 -19.39 -11.46
CA ARG A 203 1.94 -20.26 -11.55
C ARG A 203 0.87 -19.83 -10.55
N THR A 204 1.24 -19.55 -9.30
CA THR A 204 0.30 -19.11 -8.27
C THR A 204 -0.29 -17.73 -8.60
N GLU A 205 0.54 -16.76 -8.99
CA GLU A 205 0.08 -15.44 -9.44
C GLU A 205 -0.85 -15.57 -10.66
N ALA A 206 -0.51 -16.42 -11.62
CA ALA A 206 -1.36 -16.65 -12.79
C ALA A 206 -2.74 -17.22 -12.42
N LEU A 207 -2.78 -18.21 -11.52
CA LEU A 207 -4.04 -18.87 -11.12
C LEU A 207 -4.92 -17.98 -10.25
N TYR A 208 -4.34 -17.32 -9.24
CA TYR A 208 -5.11 -16.56 -8.25
C TYR A 208 -5.35 -15.11 -8.65
N VAL A 209 -4.55 -14.55 -9.55
CA VAL A 209 -4.60 -13.12 -9.90
C VAL A 209 -4.85 -12.92 -11.38
N TRP A 210 -4.05 -13.50 -12.26
CA TRP A 210 -4.14 -13.19 -13.70
C TRP A 210 -5.40 -13.77 -14.32
N LEU A 211 -5.75 -15.03 -14.03
CA LEU A 211 -6.96 -15.65 -14.56
C LEU A 211 -8.24 -14.89 -14.16
N PRO A 212 -8.46 -14.54 -12.88
CA PRO A 212 -9.59 -13.67 -12.50
C PRO A 212 -9.57 -12.32 -13.20
N ALA A 213 -8.41 -11.67 -13.30
CA ALA A 213 -8.27 -10.37 -13.97
C ALA A 213 -8.60 -10.46 -15.47
N LEU A 214 -8.11 -11.49 -16.16
CA LEU A 214 -8.42 -11.76 -17.56
C LEU A 214 -9.90 -12.09 -17.75
N GLY A 215 -10.50 -12.88 -16.86
CA GLY A 215 -11.94 -13.16 -16.87
C GLY A 215 -12.77 -11.88 -16.75
N PHE A 216 -12.42 -11.00 -15.80
CA PHE A 216 -13.02 -9.68 -15.67
C PHE A 216 -12.85 -8.84 -16.95
N MET A 217 -11.64 -8.79 -17.51
CA MET A 217 -11.37 -8.04 -18.72
C MET A 217 -12.22 -8.54 -19.91
N CYS A 218 -12.30 -9.85 -20.11
CA CYS A 218 -13.09 -10.48 -21.17
C CYS A 218 -14.59 -10.19 -21.01
N THR A 219 -15.12 -10.33 -19.80
CA THR A 219 -16.55 -10.03 -19.52
C THR A 219 -16.87 -8.55 -19.74
N ALA A 220 -16.00 -7.64 -19.32
CA ALA A 220 -16.17 -6.20 -19.53
C ALA A 220 -16.12 -5.83 -21.03
N LEU A 221 -15.19 -6.43 -21.80
CA LEU A 221 -15.13 -6.26 -23.26
C LEU A 221 -16.39 -6.79 -23.95
N PHE A 222 -16.88 -7.96 -23.54
CA PHE A 222 -18.10 -8.55 -24.09
C PHE A 222 -19.33 -7.68 -23.82
N ALA A 223 -19.52 -7.24 -22.57
CA ALA A 223 -20.63 -6.36 -22.19
C ALA A 223 -20.61 -5.04 -22.97
N ARG A 224 -19.43 -4.49 -23.23
CA ARG A 224 -19.27 -3.24 -24.00
C ARG A 224 -19.63 -3.42 -25.47
N ARG A 225 -19.18 -4.50 -26.12
CA ARG A 225 -19.56 -4.80 -27.52
C ARG A 225 -21.08 -4.89 -27.70
N ARG A 226 -21.80 -5.46 -26.72
CA ARG A 226 -23.27 -5.55 -26.74
C ARG A 226 -23.95 -4.18 -26.65
N LYS A 227 -23.34 -3.22 -25.95
CA LYS A 227 -23.85 -1.86 -25.82
C LYS A 227 -23.61 -1.02 -27.06
N ASP A 228 -22.54 -1.26 -27.79
CA ASP A 228 -22.23 -0.53 -29.02
C ASP A 228 -23.08 -1.02 -30.23
N TRP A 229 -23.76 -2.17 -30.12
CA TRP A 229 -24.71 -2.69 -31.13
C TRP A 229 -26.16 -2.20 -30.95
N ARG A 230 -26.48 -1.58 -29.81
CA ARG A 230 -27.82 -1.04 -29.50
C ARG A 230 -27.84 0.47 -29.63
#